data_AF-A0A7K2DAL9-F1
#
_entry.id   AF-A0A7K2DAL9-F1
#
_cell.length_a   1.000
_cell.length_b   1.000
_cell.length_c   1.000
_cell.angle_alpha   90.00
_cell.angle_beta   90.00
_cell.angle_gamma   90.00
#
_symmetry.space_group_name_H-M   'P 1'
#
loop_
_entity.id
_entity.type
_entity.pdbx_description
1 polymer ?
#
loop_
_entity_poly.entity_id
_entity_poly.type
_entity_poly.pdbx_seq_one_letter_code
_entity_poly.pdbx_strand_id
1 'polypeptide(L)'
;MAIAIETRDCTALGDSDLAEMADLCAVSSNAYEVGSLSKQAEAWVLVTEARDNGKLRGFSFCTLERIGGTPCVLIGAGHTCRTTRRDTVLRGIVTDQLRRAALSFPDEDVLVGMQINDPGAFEAFKNLHDVVPRSGHKATGEERAWGRRLAKRFGIGSLSYADRVFTTRGKGGPPVVLDHASLKPKQIRAETAELLDGLVLEDGDTLIVHGWVMAEELEKLL
;
A
#
# COMPACT_ATOMS: atom_id res chain seq x y z
N MET A 1 -24.24 7.65 4.13
CA MET A 1 -24.00 7.76 2.67
C MET A 1 -22.78 6.92 2.33
N ALA A 2 -22.79 6.27 1.16
CA ALA A 2 -21.68 5.42 0.72
C ALA A 2 -20.46 6.29 0.39
N ILE A 3 -19.25 5.79 0.69
CA ILE A 3 -18.01 6.41 0.22
C ILE A 3 -17.94 6.15 -1.29
N ALA A 4 -17.75 7.20 -2.08
CA ALA A 4 -17.49 7.08 -3.50
C ALA A 4 -16.02 6.68 -3.70
N ILE A 5 -15.78 5.61 -4.44
CA ILE A 5 -14.43 5.17 -4.82
C ILE A 5 -14.30 5.37 -6.31
N GLU A 6 -13.23 6.03 -6.72
CA GLU A 6 -12.91 6.27 -8.12
C GLU A 6 -11.42 6.08 -8.32
N THR A 7 -11.02 5.44 -9.43
CA THR A 7 -9.62 5.35 -9.81
C THR A 7 -9.42 5.92 -11.19
N ARG A 8 -8.40 6.76 -11.31
CA ARG A 8 -8.05 7.50 -12.52
C ARG A 8 -6.57 7.30 -12.84
N ASP A 9 -6.19 7.66 -14.05
CA ASP A 9 -4.79 7.71 -14.45
C ASP A 9 -4.07 8.83 -13.69
N CYS A 10 -2.84 8.60 -13.24
CA CYS A 10 -2.06 9.61 -12.52
C CYS A 10 -1.80 10.88 -13.34
N THR A 11 -1.76 10.78 -14.67
CA THR A 11 -1.64 11.94 -15.58
C THR A 11 -2.85 12.86 -15.55
N ALA A 12 -3.99 12.40 -15.00
CA ALA A 12 -5.19 13.21 -14.84
C ALA A 12 -5.18 14.05 -13.54
N LEU A 13 -4.17 13.88 -12.68
CA LEU A 13 -4.02 14.69 -11.47
C LEU A 13 -3.48 16.07 -11.82
N GLY A 14 -4.19 17.11 -11.41
CA GLY A 14 -3.73 18.49 -11.46
C GLY A 14 -3.17 18.97 -10.12
N ASP A 15 -2.58 20.16 -10.13
CA ASP A 15 -2.01 20.80 -8.94
C ASP A 15 -3.02 20.92 -7.79
N SER A 16 -4.30 21.15 -8.10
CA SER A 16 -5.36 21.22 -7.09
C SER A 16 -5.65 19.89 -6.43
N ASP A 17 -5.57 18.78 -7.18
CA ASP A 17 -5.77 17.43 -6.62
C ASP A 17 -4.61 17.10 -5.66
N LEU A 18 -3.37 17.40 -6.08
CA LEU A 18 -2.17 17.17 -5.27
C LEU A 18 -2.16 18.02 -4.00
N ALA A 19 -2.65 19.28 -4.08
CA ALA A 19 -2.83 20.13 -2.92
C ALA A 19 -3.89 19.57 -1.95
N GLU A 20 -5.05 19.11 -2.44
CA GLU A 20 -6.08 18.47 -1.59
C GLU A 20 -5.54 17.20 -0.90
N MET A 21 -4.75 16.39 -1.62
CA MET A 21 -4.09 15.20 -1.08
C MET A 21 -3.07 15.54 0.01
N ALA A 22 -2.25 16.59 -0.20
CA ALA A 22 -1.28 17.06 0.79
C ALA A 22 -2.00 17.58 2.06
N ASP A 23 -3.02 18.42 1.89
CA ASP A 23 -3.83 18.95 2.99
C ASP A 23 -4.48 17.83 3.81
N LEU A 24 -4.95 16.76 3.14
CA LEU A 24 -5.57 15.62 3.82
C LEU A 24 -4.62 14.92 4.80
N CYS A 25 -3.34 14.79 4.43
CA CYS A 25 -2.35 14.04 5.20
C CYS A 25 -1.45 14.93 6.08
N ALA A 26 -1.62 16.25 6.07
CA ALA A 26 -0.78 17.22 6.77
C ALA A 26 -0.64 16.99 8.29
N VAL A 27 -1.65 16.38 8.93
CA VAL A 27 -1.64 16.07 10.38
C VAL A 27 -1.20 14.64 10.69
N SER A 28 -0.78 13.88 9.67
CA SER A 28 -0.31 12.51 9.83
C SER A 28 1.20 12.45 10.12
N SER A 29 1.63 11.34 10.71
CA SER A 29 3.06 11.01 10.88
C SER A 29 3.78 10.81 9.55
N ASN A 30 3.05 10.46 8.49
CA ASN A 30 3.56 10.28 7.13
C ASN A 30 2.99 11.36 6.20
N ALA A 31 3.06 12.63 6.61
CA ALA A 31 2.55 13.73 5.80
C ALA A 31 3.30 13.84 4.46
N TYR A 32 2.54 13.85 3.37
CA TYR A 32 3.07 14.04 2.03
C TYR A 32 2.89 15.49 1.59
N GLU A 33 3.98 16.10 1.14
CA GLU A 33 3.94 17.40 0.50
C GLU A 33 3.58 17.27 -0.99
N VAL A 34 3.05 18.34 -1.59
CA VAL A 34 2.70 18.39 -3.02
C VAL A 34 3.85 17.90 -3.92
N GLY A 35 5.09 18.33 -3.62
CA GLY A 35 6.26 17.90 -4.39
C GLY A 35 6.57 16.41 -4.27
N SER A 36 6.26 15.78 -3.13
CA SER A 36 6.38 14.33 -2.97
C SER A 36 5.30 13.58 -3.73
N LEU A 37 4.05 14.07 -3.69
CA LEU A 37 2.91 13.48 -4.39
C LEU A 37 3.04 13.61 -5.91
N SER A 38 3.57 14.73 -6.40
CA SER A 38 3.90 14.91 -7.82
C SER A 38 4.87 13.83 -8.31
N LYS A 39 5.93 13.54 -7.55
CA LYS A 39 6.85 12.43 -7.87
C LYS A 39 6.16 11.06 -7.82
N GLN A 40 5.18 10.87 -6.93
CA GLN A 40 4.37 9.65 -6.92
C GLN A 40 3.49 9.56 -8.18
N ALA A 41 2.85 10.65 -8.60
CA ALA A 41 2.07 10.66 -9.84
C ALA A 41 2.92 10.34 -11.08
N GLU A 42 4.23 10.64 -11.07
CA GLU A 42 5.17 10.22 -12.13
C GLU A 42 5.62 8.76 -12.01
N ALA A 43 5.73 8.24 -10.78
CA ALA A 43 6.25 6.89 -10.51
C ALA A 43 5.18 5.77 -10.62
N TRP A 44 3.90 6.15 -10.63
CA TRP A 44 2.75 5.25 -10.61
C TRP A 44 1.79 5.57 -11.75
N VAL A 45 1.03 4.56 -12.19
CA VAL A 45 0.11 4.69 -13.34
C VAL A 45 -1.29 5.12 -12.89
N LEU A 46 -1.76 4.62 -11.74
CA LEU A 46 -3.13 4.81 -11.28
C LEU A 46 -3.16 5.44 -9.88
N VAL A 47 -4.22 6.19 -9.62
CA VAL A 47 -4.56 6.71 -8.30
C VAL A 47 -6.02 6.39 -7.99
N THR A 48 -6.25 5.76 -6.85
CA THR A 48 -7.58 5.48 -6.31
C THR A 48 -7.90 6.51 -5.24
N GLU A 49 -9.01 7.22 -5.38
CA GLU A 49 -9.52 8.21 -4.43
C GLU A 49 -10.79 7.70 -3.76
N ALA A 50 -10.92 8.02 -2.47
CA ALA A 50 -12.12 7.77 -1.69
C ALA A 50 -12.70 9.10 -1.22
N ARG A 51 -13.93 9.40 -1.64
CA ARG A 51 -14.63 10.65 -1.31
C ARG A 51 -15.89 10.39 -0.50
N ASP A 52 -16.12 11.20 0.53
CA ASP A 52 -17.34 11.17 1.35
C ASP A 52 -18.00 12.55 1.30
N ASN A 53 -19.18 12.61 0.68
CA ASN A 53 -19.87 13.87 0.36
C ASN A 53 -18.97 14.87 -0.39
N GLY A 54 -18.27 14.39 -1.42
CA GLY A 54 -17.38 15.18 -2.27
C GLY A 54 -15.99 15.48 -1.68
N LYS A 55 -15.81 15.34 -0.36
CA LYS A 55 -14.53 15.59 0.32
C LYS A 55 -13.62 14.38 0.22
N LEU A 56 -12.36 14.58 -0.16
CA LEU A 56 -11.36 13.51 -0.12
C LEU A 56 -11.17 12.98 1.30
N ARG A 57 -11.21 11.66 1.44
CA ARG A 57 -11.04 10.93 2.72
C ARG A 57 -9.90 9.93 2.68
N GLY A 58 -9.43 9.58 1.49
CA GLY A 58 -8.20 8.82 1.32
C GLY A 58 -7.85 8.72 -0.15
N PHE A 59 -6.60 8.35 -0.40
CA PHE A 59 -6.10 8.06 -1.73
C PHE A 59 -5.02 6.98 -1.65
N SER A 60 -4.73 6.34 -2.78
CA SER A 60 -3.61 5.43 -2.92
C SER A 60 -3.17 5.36 -4.37
N PHE A 61 -1.87 5.58 -4.60
CA PHE A 61 -1.23 5.31 -5.87
C PHE A 61 -1.04 3.81 -6.04
N CYS A 62 -1.21 3.31 -7.26
CA CYS A 62 -0.95 1.91 -7.57
C CYS A 62 -0.53 1.71 -9.03
N THR A 63 -0.04 0.51 -9.33
CA THR A 63 0.21 0.06 -10.70
C THR A 63 -0.15 -1.41 -10.82
N LEU A 64 -0.82 -1.74 -11.91
CA LEU A 64 -1.02 -3.11 -12.36
C LEU A 64 0.06 -3.43 -13.38
N GLU A 65 0.93 -4.38 -13.07
CA GLU A 65 2.06 -4.74 -13.95
C GLU A 65 2.40 -6.23 -13.84
N ARG A 66 3.28 -6.71 -14.72
CA ARG A 66 3.85 -8.06 -14.62
C ARG A 66 5.31 -7.99 -14.20
N ILE A 67 5.66 -8.67 -13.12
CA ILE A 67 7.04 -8.81 -12.67
C ILE A 67 7.51 -10.23 -12.96
N GLY A 68 8.34 -10.38 -13.99
CA GLY A 68 8.82 -11.71 -14.41
C GLY A 68 7.70 -12.62 -14.91
N GLY A 69 6.63 -12.04 -15.49
CA GLY A 69 5.46 -12.76 -15.99
C GLY A 69 4.30 -12.84 -15.02
N THR A 70 4.54 -12.78 -13.71
CA THR A 70 3.49 -12.83 -12.68
C THR A 70 2.72 -11.50 -12.62
N PRO A 71 1.38 -11.53 -12.66
CA PRO A 71 0.53 -10.37 -12.38
C PRO A 71 0.76 -9.78 -11.00
N CYS A 72 0.84 -8.45 -10.91
CA CYS A 72 1.06 -7.75 -9.67
C CYS A 72 0.18 -6.50 -9.55
N VAL A 73 -0.37 -6.28 -8.36
CA VAL A 73 -0.88 -4.98 -7.90
C VAL A 73 0.14 -4.41 -6.93
N LEU A 74 0.83 -3.37 -7.35
CA LEU A 74 1.75 -2.67 -6.48
C LEU A 74 1.10 -1.41 -5.94
N ILE A 75 1.09 -1.28 -4.62
CA ILE A 75 0.50 -0.15 -3.92
C ILE A 75 1.64 0.76 -3.46
N GLY A 76 1.57 2.01 -3.91
CA GLY A 76 2.51 3.07 -3.59
C GLY A 76 2.09 3.89 -2.38
N ALA A 77 2.51 5.17 -2.38
CA ALA A 77 2.05 6.11 -1.36
C ALA A 77 0.52 6.15 -1.32
N GLY A 78 -0.01 6.30 -0.11
CA GLY A 78 -1.42 6.53 0.09
C GLY A 78 -1.68 7.03 1.48
N HIS A 79 -2.90 7.51 1.72
CA HIS A 79 -3.31 7.97 3.03
C HIS A 79 -4.79 7.67 3.26
N THR A 80 -5.12 7.34 4.49
CA THR A 80 -6.52 7.29 4.96
C THR A 80 -6.73 8.23 6.13
N CYS A 81 -7.66 9.17 5.97
CA CYS A 81 -7.92 10.21 6.95
C CYS A 81 -8.31 9.60 8.31
N ARG A 82 -7.80 10.13 9.41
CA ARG A 82 -7.97 9.62 10.79
C ARG A 82 -9.37 9.86 11.37
N THR A 83 -10.40 9.41 10.65
CA THR A 83 -11.82 9.47 11.05
C THR A 83 -12.32 8.11 11.50
N THR A 84 -13.55 8.04 12.01
CA THR A 84 -14.25 6.78 12.35
C THR A 84 -14.59 5.90 11.14
N ARG A 85 -14.32 6.36 9.91
CA ARG A 85 -14.58 5.63 8.66
C ARG A 85 -13.31 5.15 7.94
N ARG A 86 -12.13 5.35 8.51
CA ARG A 86 -10.83 5.06 7.85
C ARG A 86 -10.69 3.61 7.37
N ASP A 87 -11.18 2.61 8.12
CA ASP A 87 -11.12 1.20 7.70
C ASP A 87 -12.07 0.94 6.51
N THR A 88 -13.20 1.65 6.45
CA THR A 88 -14.11 1.60 5.30
C THR A 88 -13.47 2.26 4.08
N VAL A 89 -12.76 3.37 4.28
CA VAL A 89 -12.00 4.05 3.22
C VAL A 89 -10.90 3.13 2.67
N LEU A 90 -10.07 2.54 3.54
CA LEU A 90 -9.01 1.60 3.16
C LEU A 90 -9.58 0.45 2.34
N ARG A 91 -10.64 -0.20 2.85
CA ARG A 91 -11.28 -1.32 2.17
C ARG A 91 -11.82 -0.93 0.80
N GLY A 92 -12.46 0.23 0.68
CA GLY A 92 -12.98 0.73 -0.59
C GLY A 92 -11.86 0.90 -1.62
N ILE A 93 -10.75 1.53 -1.21
CA ILE A 93 -9.56 1.73 -2.06
C ILE A 93 -9.00 0.40 -2.53
N VAL A 94 -8.68 -0.51 -1.59
CA VAL A 94 -8.08 -1.81 -1.92
C VAL A 94 -9.03 -2.65 -2.79
N THR A 95 -10.34 -2.64 -2.50
CA THR A 95 -11.33 -3.39 -3.29
C THR A 95 -11.38 -2.90 -4.74
N ASP A 96 -11.33 -1.59 -5.00
CA ASP A 96 -11.33 -1.07 -6.38
C ASP A 96 -10.03 -1.43 -7.13
N GLN A 97 -8.88 -1.38 -6.44
CA GLN A 97 -7.60 -1.80 -7.02
C GLN A 97 -7.61 -3.28 -7.39
N LEU A 98 -8.15 -4.14 -6.52
CA LEU A 98 -8.32 -5.57 -6.80
C LEU A 98 -9.33 -5.84 -7.91
N ARG A 99 -10.44 -5.10 -7.96
CA ARG A 99 -11.41 -5.19 -9.07
C ARG A 99 -10.75 -4.87 -10.43
N ARG A 100 -9.85 -3.89 -10.46
CA ARG A 100 -9.08 -3.56 -11.67
C ARG A 100 -8.07 -4.63 -12.04
N ALA A 101 -7.47 -5.28 -11.04
CA ALA A 101 -6.63 -6.44 -11.26
C ALA A 101 -7.43 -7.59 -11.90
N ALA A 102 -8.63 -7.88 -11.41
CA ALA A 102 -9.53 -8.89 -11.99
C ALA A 102 -9.85 -8.62 -13.47
N LEU A 103 -10.04 -7.34 -13.83
CA LEU A 103 -10.27 -6.93 -15.23
C LEU A 103 -9.02 -7.02 -16.11
N SER A 104 -7.83 -6.79 -15.53
CA SER A 104 -6.57 -6.71 -16.28
C SER A 104 -5.86 -8.06 -16.40
N PHE A 105 -6.09 -8.94 -15.43
CA PHE A 105 -5.48 -10.26 -15.28
C PHE A 105 -6.58 -11.30 -15.05
N PRO A 106 -7.46 -11.53 -16.05
CA PRO A 106 -8.55 -12.49 -15.91
C PRO A 106 -7.99 -13.89 -15.69
N ASP A 107 -8.61 -14.64 -14.78
CA ASP A 107 -8.28 -16.03 -14.45
C ASP A 107 -6.84 -16.25 -13.94
N GLU A 108 -6.19 -15.22 -13.42
CA GLU A 108 -4.83 -15.31 -12.88
C GLU A 108 -4.75 -14.90 -11.41
N ASP A 109 -3.86 -15.58 -10.68
CA ASP A 109 -3.48 -15.17 -9.32
C ASP A 109 -2.60 -13.93 -9.38
N VAL A 110 -2.87 -12.99 -8.47
CA VAL A 110 -2.21 -11.69 -8.45
C VAL A 110 -1.44 -11.49 -7.16
N LEU A 111 -0.16 -11.16 -7.28
CA LEU A 111 0.65 -10.73 -6.15
C LEU A 111 0.31 -9.28 -5.80
N VAL A 112 0.04 -8.99 -4.54
CA VAL A 112 -0.13 -7.62 -4.04
C VAL A 112 1.06 -7.25 -3.17
N GLY A 113 1.66 -6.09 -3.39
CA GLY A 113 2.85 -5.66 -2.63
C GLY A 113 2.82 -4.17 -2.27
N MET A 114 3.26 -3.83 -1.06
CA MET A 114 3.35 -2.44 -0.60
C MET A 114 4.41 -2.24 0.48
N GLN A 115 4.77 -0.98 0.74
CA GLN A 115 5.55 -0.59 1.91
C GLN A 115 4.63 -0.11 3.04
N ILE A 116 4.93 -0.50 4.28
CA ILE A 116 4.23 -0.06 5.48
C ILE A 116 5.18 0.38 6.57
N ASN A 117 4.67 1.18 7.51
CA ASN A 117 5.38 1.53 8.74
C ASN A 117 4.46 1.64 9.98
N ASP A 118 3.19 1.27 9.83
CA ASP A 118 2.21 1.14 10.91
C ASP A 118 1.56 -0.26 10.81
N PRO A 119 1.41 -1.01 11.91
CA PRO A 119 0.83 -2.35 11.86
C PRO A 119 -0.64 -2.37 11.41
N GLY A 120 -1.38 -1.27 11.56
CA GLY A 120 -2.73 -1.13 11.05
C GLY A 120 -2.80 -1.30 9.52
N ALA A 121 -1.73 -0.96 8.80
CA ALA A 121 -1.69 -1.11 7.35
C ALA A 121 -1.81 -2.57 6.88
N PHE A 122 -1.55 -3.57 7.74
CA PHE A 122 -1.84 -4.99 7.44
C PHE A 122 -3.33 -5.25 7.20
N GLU A 123 -4.24 -4.36 7.59
CA GLU A 123 -5.67 -4.49 7.27
C GLU A 123 -5.94 -4.50 5.75
N ALA A 124 -5.04 -3.92 4.93
CA ALA A 124 -5.12 -4.01 3.47
C ALA A 124 -4.94 -5.45 2.97
N PHE A 125 -4.24 -6.29 3.73
CA PHE A 125 -3.93 -7.69 3.40
C PHE A 125 -4.89 -8.70 4.05
N LYS A 126 -5.94 -8.25 4.76
CA LYS A 126 -6.80 -9.13 5.56
C LYS A 126 -7.45 -10.28 4.77
N ASN A 127 -7.70 -10.07 3.48
CA ASN A 127 -8.33 -11.06 2.60
C ASN A 127 -7.34 -11.67 1.59
N LEU A 128 -6.04 -11.52 1.83
CA LEU A 128 -4.99 -12.05 0.95
C LEU A 128 -4.39 -13.30 1.59
N HIS A 129 -3.90 -14.19 0.74
CA HIS A 129 -3.25 -15.45 1.10
C HIS A 129 -1.75 -15.28 1.19
N ASP A 130 -1.12 -16.18 1.96
CA ASP A 130 0.33 -16.29 2.08
C ASP A 130 1.05 -14.96 2.29
N VAL A 131 0.48 -14.11 3.14
CA VAL A 131 1.04 -12.79 3.45
C VAL A 131 2.42 -12.97 4.11
N VAL A 132 3.41 -12.24 3.60
CA VAL A 132 4.79 -12.23 4.07
C VAL A 132 5.26 -10.79 4.22
N PRO A 133 5.93 -10.45 5.35
CA PRO A 133 6.19 -11.32 6.50
C PRO A 133 4.93 -11.58 7.34
N ARG A 134 4.94 -12.71 8.07
CA ARG A 134 3.94 -13.04 9.09
C ARG A 134 4.60 -13.75 10.27
N SER A 135 4.03 -13.58 11.45
CA SER A 135 4.54 -14.19 12.68
C SER A 135 4.65 -15.71 12.57
N GLY A 136 5.69 -16.28 13.20
CA GLY A 136 5.94 -17.72 13.25
C GLY A 136 6.34 -18.37 11.92
N HIS A 137 6.42 -17.60 10.82
CA HIS A 137 6.76 -18.11 9.50
C HIS A 137 8.19 -17.76 9.11
N LYS A 138 8.93 -18.77 8.65
CA LYS A 138 10.28 -18.57 8.09
C LYS A 138 10.17 -18.46 6.57
N ALA A 139 10.47 -17.28 6.06
CA ALA A 139 10.35 -17.02 4.63
C ALA A 139 11.22 -17.95 3.76
N THR A 140 10.60 -18.49 2.71
CA THR A 140 11.22 -19.38 1.72
C THR A 140 12.20 -18.62 0.81
N GLY A 141 12.88 -19.34 -0.09
CA GLY A 141 13.74 -18.70 -1.10
C GLY A 141 12.95 -17.81 -2.07
N GLU A 142 11.74 -18.23 -2.42
CA GLU A 142 10.86 -17.55 -3.35
C GLU A 142 10.23 -16.30 -2.74
N GLU A 143 9.72 -16.38 -1.51
CA GLU A 143 9.14 -15.23 -0.81
C GLU A 143 10.18 -14.11 -0.63
N ARG A 144 11.45 -14.47 -0.36
CA ARG A 144 12.56 -13.51 -0.31
C ARG A 144 12.91 -12.96 -1.69
N ALA A 145 12.80 -13.76 -2.74
CA ALA A 145 12.98 -13.28 -4.12
C ALA A 145 11.91 -12.26 -4.50
N TRP A 146 10.67 -12.47 -4.09
CA TRP A 146 9.59 -11.50 -4.22
C TRP A 146 9.89 -10.20 -3.47
N GLY A 147 10.30 -10.31 -2.22
CA GLY A 147 10.76 -9.16 -1.43
C GLY A 147 11.83 -8.32 -2.15
N ARG A 148 12.84 -8.97 -2.73
CA ARG A 148 13.89 -8.27 -3.51
C ARG A 148 13.38 -7.62 -4.80
N ARG A 149 12.44 -8.27 -5.50
CA ARG A 149 11.81 -7.70 -6.72
C ARG A 149 11.00 -6.45 -6.39
N LEU A 150 10.21 -6.52 -5.32
CA LEU A 150 9.41 -5.40 -4.81
C LEU A 150 10.30 -4.26 -4.34
N ALA A 151 11.35 -4.55 -3.56
CA ALA A 151 12.33 -3.54 -3.13
C ALA A 151 12.91 -2.79 -4.34
N LYS A 152 13.35 -3.52 -5.38
CA LYS A 152 13.85 -2.91 -6.62
C LYS A 152 12.80 -2.02 -7.29
N ARG A 153 11.54 -2.48 -7.36
CA ARG A 153 10.45 -1.74 -8.01
C ARG A 153 10.01 -0.49 -7.23
N PHE A 154 10.15 -0.52 -5.92
CA PHE A 154 9.96 0.66 -5.06
C PHE A 154 11.18 1.60 -5.03
N GLY A 155 12.21 1.33 -5.84
CA GLY A 155 13.41 2.16 -5.90
C GLY A 155 14.38 1.97 -4.72
N ILE A 156 14.25 0.86 -3.98
CA ILE A 156 15.06 0.55 -2.81
C ILE A 156 16.29 -0.25 -3.24
N GLY A 157 17.46 0.30 -2.95
CA GLY A 157 18.73 -0.36 -3.26
C GLY A 157 18.94 -1.64 -2.46
N SER A 158 19.68 -2.60 -3.01
CA SER A 158 19.95 -3.89 -2.36
C SER A 158 20.67 -3.78 -1.02
N LEU A 159 21.46 -2.72 -0.81
CA LEU A 159 22.14 -2.45 0.46
C LEU A 159 21.18 -1.91 1.55
N SER A 160 20.04 -1.37 1.14
CA SER A 160 19.02 -0.83 2.03
C SER A 160 17.90 -1.83 2.33
N TYR A 161 17.94 -3.05 1.79
CA TYR A 161 16.88 -4.04 1.95
C TYR A 161 17.36 -5.33 2.62
N ALA A 162 16.72 -5.72 3.71
CA ALA A 162 17.02 -6.94 4.47
C ALA A 162 16.03 -8.06 4.15
N ASP A 163 16.35 -8.91 3.18
CA ASP A 163 15.41 -9.90 2.62
C ASP A 163 14.90 -10.98 3.59
N ARG A 164 15.56 -11.21 4.73
CA ARG A 164 15.12 -12.19 5.73
C ARG A 164 13.99 -11.69 6.64
N VAL A 165 13.95 -10.37 6.84
CA VAL A 165 13.01 -9.70 7.75
C VAL A 165 12.13 -8.69 7.02
N PHE A 166 12.36 -8.51 5.71
CA PHE A 166 11.60 -7.65 4.80
C PHE A 166 11.64 -6.16 5.13
N THR A 167 12.57 -5.74 6.00
CA THR A 167 12.73 -4.33 6.36
C THR A 167 13.61 -3.59 5.36
N THR A 168 13.33 -2.31 5.24
CA THR A 168 14.09 -1.36 4.44
C THR A 168 14.69 -0.31 5.37
N ARG A 169 15.90 0.14 5.05
CA ARG A 169 16.56 1.26 5.74
C ARG A 169 16.41 2.51 4.92
N GLY A 170 15.77 3.52 5.49
CA GLY A 170 15.59 4.82 4.87
C GLY A 170 16.90 5.63 4.86
N LYS A 171 16.80 6.87 4.36
CA LYS A 171 17.94 7.80 4.24
C LYS A 171 17.62 9.17 4.86
N GLY A 172 16.73 9.22 5.84
CA GLY A 172 16.31 10.45 6.52
C GLY A 172 15.25 11.26 5.75
N GLY A 173 14.41 10.59 4.96
CA GLY A 173 13.29 11.21 4.24
C GLY A 173 11.95 10.52 4.59
N PRO A 174 10.81 11.19 4.39
CA PRO A 174 9.51 10.62 4.73
C PRO A 174 9.28 9.31 3.96
N PRO A 175 8.86 8.23 4.65
CA PRO A 175 8.69 6.94 4.01
C PRO A 175 7.53 6.99 3.01
N VAL A 176 7.70 6.29 1.87
CA VAL A 176 6.68 6.18 0.83
C VAL A 176 5.85 4.93 1.11
N VAL A 177 4.77 5.08 1.88
CA VAL A 177 3.95 3.98 2.42
C VAL A 177 2.45 4.20 2.19
N LEU A 178 1.66 3.14 2.30
CA LEU A 178 0.22 3.30 2.52
C LEU A 178 -0.03 3.70 3.98
N ASP A 179 -0.25 4.98 4.21
CA ASP A 179 -0.40 5.56 5.55
C ASP A 179 -1.81 5.32 6.13
N HIS A 180 -1.95 4.20 6.83
CA HIS A 180 -3.16 3.79 7.50
C HIS A 180 -2.88 3.36 8.94
N ALA A 181 -3.67 3.89 9.88
CA ALA A 181 -3.67 3.48 11.28
C ALA A 181 -5.05 2.95 11.65
N SER A 182 -5.13 1.73 12.16
CA SER A 182 -6.37 1.02 12.50
C SER A 182 -7.29 1.84 13.42
N LEU A 183 -8.62 1.70 13.26
CA LEU A 183 -9.58 2.19 14.27
C LEU A 183 -9.53 1.43 15.59
N LYS A 184 -8.98 0.21 15.57
CA LYS A 184 -8.94 -0.69 16.71
C LYS A 184 -7.52 -1.13 16.99
N PRO A 185 -6.61 -0.19 17.34
CA PRO A 185 -5.19 -0.52 17.54
C PRO A 185 -4.98 -1.60 18.60
N LYS A 186 -5.84 -1.66 19.63
CA LYS A 186 -5.81 -2.70 20.67
C LYS A 186 -6.20 -4.11 20.19
N GLN A 187 -6.77 -4.24 18.99
CA GLN A 187 -7.13 -5.53 18.37
C GLN A 187 -6.06 -6.01 17.38
N ILE A 188 -5.07 -5.18 17.07
CA ILE A 188 -3.89 -5.61 16.33
C ILE A 188 -3.16 -6.64 17.20
N ARG A 189 -2.84 -7.80 16.62
CA ARG A 189 -2.09 -8.85 17.31
C ARG A 189 -0.70 -8.32 17.64
N ALA A 190 -0.22 -8.58 18.86
CA ALA A 190 1.11 -8.15 19.29
C ALA A 190 2.20 -8.59 18.30
N GLU A 191 2.13 -9.85 17.86
CA GLU A 191 3.06 -10.42 16.89
C GLU A 191 3.05 -9.72 15.51
N THR A 192 1.95 -9.07 15.13
CA THR A 192 1.89 -8.25 13.90
C THR A 192 2.61 -6.92 14.10
N ALA A 193 2.48 -6.32 15.29
CA ALA A 193 3.21 -5.11 15.64
C ALA A 193 4.72 -5.38 15.76
N GLU A 194 5.10 -6.52 16.32
CA GLU A 194 6.51 -6.95 16.49
C GLU A 194 7.26 -7.07 15.15
N LEU A 195 6.56 -7.29 14.02
CA LEU A 195 7.20 -7.28 12.68
C LEU A 195 7.80 -5.93 12.30
N LEU A 196 7.34 -4.85 12.94
CA LEU A 196 7.84 -3.49 12.73
C LEU A 196 8.85 -3.08 13.81
N ASP A 197 9.20 -3.97 14.75
CA ASP A 197 10.18 -3.66 15.78
C ASP A 197 11.55 -3.38 15.15
N GLY A 198 12.18 -2.29 15.61
CA GLY A 198 13.49 -1.86 15.13
C GLY A 198 13.48 -1.07 13.82
N LEU A 199 12.30 -0.73 13.27
CA LEU A 199 12.18 0.34 12.28
C LEU A 199 12.44 1.70 12.95
N VAL A 200 13.30 2.51 12.34
CA VAL A 200 13.51 3.90 12.72
C VAL A 200 12.65 4.78 11.80
N LEU A 201 11.46 5.13 12.26
CA LEU A 201 10.47 5.84 11.43
C LEU A 201 10.97 7.20 10.94
N GLU A 202 11.74 7.91 11.78
CA GLU A 202 12.35 9.21 11.43
C GLU A 202 13.38 9.09 10.29
N ASP A 203 14.05 7.94 10.17
CA ASP A 203 14.98 7.67 9.08
C ASP A 203 14.26 7.24 7.79
N GLY A 204 12.96 6.97 7.86
CA GLY A 204 12.13 6.50 6.76
C GLY A 204 12.17 4.98 6.57
N ASP A 205 12.48 4.23 7.63
CA ASP A 205 12.45 2.77 7.59
C ASP A 205 11.03 2.24 7.33
N THR A 206 10.93 1.20 6.51
CA THR A 206 9.65 0.56 6.18
C THR A 206 9.76 -0.97 6.21
N LEU A 207 8.62 -1.62 6.21
CA LEU A 207 8.47 -3.05 5.97
C LEU A 207 7.83 -3.27 4.60
N ILE A 208 8.43 -4.10 3.76
CA ILE A 208 7.77 -4.58 2.53
C ILE A 208 6.89 -5.76 2.89
N VAL A 209 5.59 -5.63 2.59
CA VAL A 209 4.62 -6.71 2.75
C VAL A 209 4.11 -7.11 1.38
N HIS A 210 3.97 -8.41 1.16
CA HIS A 210 3.30 -8.95 -0.01
C HIS A 210 2.43 -10.15 0.33
N GLY A 211 1.49 -10.46 -0.55
CA GLY A 211 0.60 -11.61 -0.44
C GLY A 211 -0.11 -11.85 -1.77
N TRP A 212 -0.96 -12.86 -1.81
CA TRP A 212 -1.64 -13.28 -3.02
C TRP A 212 -3.14 -13.08 -2.90
N VAL A 213 -3.77 -12.70 -4.00
CA VAL A 213 -5.22 -12.83 -4.18
C VAL A 213 -5.46 -13.84 -5.29
N MET A 214 -6.33 -14.80 -5.03
CA MET A 214 -6.58 -15.90 -5.96
C MET A 214 -7.53 -15.45 -7.07
N ALA A 215 -7.41 -16.06 -8.25
CA ALA A 215 -8.29 -15.77 -9.39
C ALA A 215 -9.78 -15.86 -9.02
N GLU A 216 -10.19 -16.88 -8.25
CA GLU A 216 -11.60 -17.08 -7.87
C GLU A 216 -12.10 -16.06 -6.83
N GLU A 217 -11.19 -15.37 -6.14
CA GLU A 217 -11.52 -14.26 -5.24
C GLU A 217 -11.65 -12.96 -6.01
N LEU A 218 -10.80 -12.76 -7.01
CA LEU A 218 -10.87 -11.63 -7.94
C LEU A 218 -12.17 -11.65 -8.76
N GLU A 219 -12.60 -12.82 -9.23
CA GLU A 219 -13.84 -12.97 -10.00
C GLU A 219 -15.07 -12.45 -9.22
N LYS A 220 -15.08 -12.61 -7.90
CA LYS A 220 -16.18 -12.15 -7.02
C LYS A 220 -16.30 -10.62 -6.93
N LEU A 221 -15.33 -9.88 -7.45
CA LEU A 221 -15.29 -8.41 -7.43
C LEU A 221 -15.87 -7.79 -8.71
N LEU A 222 -16.15 -8.58 -9.74
CA LEU A 222 -16.67 -8.11 -11.04
C LEU A 222 -18.18 -7.84 -10.97
#